data_AF-E9HVI9-F1
#
_entry.id   AF-E9HVI9-F1
#
_cell.length_a   1.000
_cell.length_b   1.000
_cell.length_c   1.000
_cell.angle_alpha   90.00
_cell.angle_beta   90.00
_cell.angle_gamma   90.00
#
_symmetry.space_group_name_H-M   'P 1'
#
loop_
_entity.id
_entity.type
_entity.pdbx_description
1 polymer ?
#
loop_
_entity_poly.entity_id
_entity_poly.type
_entity_poly.pdbx_seq_one_letter_code
_entity_poly.pdbx_strand_id
1 'polypeptide(L)'
;MFPKDEETTSTTHPATALGLDAFNFSCVWTPSMGEMSHEFAVTGNGFRLRVEGQLRGETLSLFKDTVSAASEMVIQSNCTTSQELKMLHEIPVLIEEAYSPLECVSPSAVHWSDCRFVQHLGDVKKLEFLLQKYYLKRAKIEEAKVEHRLNNEMVAQFEDEIRKVKETIRSQTVRVQNHPLLKLFLQTLEKEDSCSRVLSFGLLENELAKRGEQELGPLLKKVQELSTLYAESLSNAVRETGLVSKLKKDLNSAKTELIDSALNVEHLWRELSHLYTDMEPEKRSPSIQKIPRLAAQHLLDGFPLELLDGDSNMIRQDWIKVVLYELGKLVERKRMFVLSVMGVQSSGKSTMLNTMFGIKMRTSVGQCTRGVNMQLLAVEGRPEYDYILLLDTEGTRAPEYHGLPGSEKRDNQMATLSILLSDATIIIIPCENDAAVKEILPIVLMAYDGTKLAERNGSRLSSR
;
A
#
# COMPACT_ATOMS: atom_id res chain seq x y z
N MET A 1 -2.97 -78.90 17.22
CA MET A 1 -2.64 -79.74 16.05
C MET A 1 -1.73 -78.90 15.17
N PHE A 2 -0.43 -79.10 15.30
CA PHE A 2 0.65 -78.55 14.45
C PHE A 2 0.60 -79.19 13.04
N PRO A 3 1.44 -78.80 12.05
CA PRO A 3 2.18 -77.54 11.83
C PRO A 3 2.25 -77.06 10.35
N LYS A 4 2.82 -75.87 10.13
CA LYS A 4 4.02 -75.54 9.29
C LYS A 4 4.14 -74.00 9.27
N ASP A 5 5.11 -73.36 9.96
CA ASP A 5 6.55 -73.16 9.65
C ASP A 5 6.74 -72.51 8.25
N GLU A 6 7.39 -71.35 8.04
CA GLU A 6 8.74 -70.85 8.44
C GLU A 6 8.68 -69.31 8.71
N GLU A 7 9.31 -68.66 9.72
CA GLU A 7 10.75 -68.38 9.99
C GLU A 7 11.49 -67.66 8.83
N THR A 8 12.03 -66.43 8.92
CA THR A 8 13.12 -65.98 9.81
C THR A 8 13.46 -64.46 9.69
N THR A 9 13.81 -63.86 10.84
CA THR A 9 14.83 -62.80 11.17
C THR A 9 14.80 -61.40 10.50
N SER A 10 14.52 -60.29 11.23
CA SER A 10 15.34 -59.51 12.20
C SER A 10 16.51 -58.73 11.54
N THR A 11 16.69 -57.40 11.65
CA THR A 11 16.90 -56.57 12.86
C THR A 11 17.08 -55.06 12.49
N THR A 12 16.93 -54.19 13.50
CA THR A 12 17.49 -52.81 13.70
C THR A 12 16.73 -51.55 13.21
N HIS A 13 16.30 -50.72 14.18
CA HIS A 13 16.05 -49.25 14.09
C HIS A 13 17.38 -48.47 14.35
N PRO A 14 17.50 -47.12 14.25
CA PRO A 14 16.55 -46.02 13.93
C PRO A 14 17.09 -44.93 12.95
N ALA A 15 16.38 -43.78 12.85
CA ALA A 15 16.70 -42.49 12.17
C ALA A 15 16.21 -42.42 10.70
N THR A 16 15.45 -41.43 10.23
CA THR A 16 15.23 -40.05 10.67
C THR A 16 13.88 -39.61 10.08
N ALA A 17 12.93 -39.19 10.92
CA ALA A 17 11.78 -38.44 10.47
C ALA A 17 12.24 -37.00 10.21
N LEU A 18 12.55 -36.68 8.95
CA LEU A 18 12.57 -35.30 8.46
C LEU A 18 11.22 -35.08 7.79
N GLY A 19 10.30 -34.47 8.53
CA GLY A 19 9.07 -33.93 7.97
C GLY A 19 9.41 -32.84 6.96
N LEU A 20 9.21 -33.13 5.68
CA LEU A 20 9.04 -32.14 4.63
C LEU A 20 7.55 -31.79 4.60
N ASP A 21 7.15 -30.89 5.50
CA ASP A 21 5.82 -30.30 5.47
C ASP A 21 5.64 -29.48 4.18
N ALA A 22 4.65 -29.92 3.40
CA ALA A 22 3.91 -29.29 2.31
C ALA A 22 4.30 -27.85 1.89
N PHE A 23 4.69 -27.71 0.62
CA PHE A 23 4.64 -26.43 -0.09
C PHE A 23 3.18 -25.99 -0.25
N ASN A 24 2.75 -24.96 0.48
CA ASN A 24 1.42 -24.38 0.34
C ASN A 24 1.39 -23.45 -0.90
N PHE A 25 0.65 -23.85 -1.92
CA PHE A 25 0.28 -22.98 -3.04
C PHE A 25 -0.99 -22.20 -2.68
N SER A 26 -1.07 -20.93 -3.06
CA SER A 26 -2.28 -20.10 -2.91
C SER A 26 -2.56 -19.41 -4.24
N CYS A 27 -3.57 -19.87 -4.98
CA CYS A 27 -4.04 -19.18 -6.19
C CYS A 27 -5.14 -18.18 -5.78
N VAL A 28 -5.08 -16.95 -6.28
CA VAL A 28 -6.09 -15.91 -5.99
C VAL A 28 -6.73 -15.47 -7.31
N TRP A 29 -8.01 -15.76 -7.46
CA TRP A 29 -8.87 -15.21 -8.51
C TRP A 29 -9.73 -14.10 -7.90
N THR A 30 -9.96 -13.00 -8.63
CA THR A 30 -10.92 -11.95 -8.22
C THR A 30 -11.69 -11.43 -9.42
N PRO A 31 -12.96 -11.83 -9.61
CA PRO A 31 -13.92 -11.10 -10.42
C PRO A 31 -14.70 -10.11 -9.53
N SER A 32 -15.25 -9.09 -10.18
CA SER A 32 -16.17 -8.14 -9.56
C SER A 32 -17.56 -8.74 -9.28
N MET A 33 -18.09 -8.45 -8.09
CA MET A 33 -19.49 -8.53 -7.64
C MET A 33 -20.05 -9.88 -7.15
N GLY A 34 -20.28 -9.95 -5.83
CA GLY A 34 -21.24 -10.84 -5.16
C GLY A 34 -20.63 -11.84 -4.17
N GLU A 35 -21.02 -11.77 -2.90
CA GLU A 35 -20.58 -12.69 -1.84
C GLU A 35 -21.24 -14.08 -1.97
N MET A 36 -20.40 -15.12 -1.96
CA MET A 36 -20.62 -16.42 -1.30
C MET A 36 -19.25 -17.11 -1.17
N SER A 37 -18.88 -17.58 0.02
CA SER A 37 -17.64 -18.34 0.26
C SER A 37 -17.91 -19.85 0.22
N HIS A 38 -17.08 -20.60 -0.49
CA HIS A 38 -17.05 -22.07 -0.40
C HIS A 38 -15.62 -22.55 -0.18
N GLU A 39 -15.42 -23.32 0.90
CA GLU A 39 -14.18 -24.07 1.11
C GLU A 39 -14.15 -25.28 0.20
N PHE A 40 -13.04 -25.44 -0.53
CA PHE A 40 -12.75 -26.65 -1.28
C PHE A 40 -11.65 -27.41 -0.53
N ALA A 41 -11.93 -28.64 -0.11
CA ALA A 41 -10.93 -29.55 0.43
C ALA A 41 -10.61 -30.61 -0.63
N VAL A 42 -9.43 -30.54 -1.23
CA VAL A 42 -8.91 -31.67 -2.01
C VAL A 42 -8.18 -32.59 -1.04
N THR A 43 -8.78 -33.74 -0.77
CA THR A 43 -8.18 -34.81 0.03
C THR A 43 -7.09 -35.50 -0.77
N GLY A 44 -5.83 -35.30 -0.36
CA GLY A 44 -4.65 -35.98 -0.88
C GLY A 44 -3.61 -35.02 -1.44
N ASN A 45 -2.50 -34.85 -0.71
CA ASN A 45 -1.29 -34.10 -1.07
C ASN A 45 -1.46 -32.58 -1.32
N GLY A 46 -1.54 -31.80 -0.24
CA GLY A 46 -0.94 -30.44 -0.15
C GLY A 46 -1.55 -29.26 -0.92
N PHE A 47 -2.48 -29.44 -1.85
CA PHE A 47 -3.05 -28.32 -2.61
C PHE A 47 -4.27 -27.70 -1.92
N ARG A 48 -4.25 -26.38 -1.68
CA ARG A 48 -5.40 -25.59 -1.22
C ARG A 48 -5.71 -24.49 -2.23
N LEU A 49 -6.72 -24.72 -3.07
CA LEU A 49 -7.21 -23.72 -4.02
C LEU A 49 -8.33 -22.91 -3.35
N ARG A 50 -8.22 -21.58 -3.30
CA ARG A 50 -9.29 -20.68 -2.85
C ARG A 50 -9.73 -19.81 -4.03
N VAL A 51 -10.92 -20.07 -4.53
CA VAL A 51 -11.53 -19.28 -5.60
C VAL A 51 -12.50 -18.29 -4.95
N GLU A 52 -12.25 -16.99 -5.09
CA GLU A 52 -13.16 -15.95 -4.61
C GLU A 52 -13.94 -15.40 -5.80
N GLY A 53 -15.28 -15.60 -5.84
CA GLY A 53 -16.17 -15.06 -6.89
C GLY A 53 -17.22 -16.05 -7.41
N GLN A 54 -18.17 -15.58 -8.24
CA GLN A 54 -19.19 -16.44 -8.88
C GLN A 54 -18.70 -17.00 -10.23
N LEU A 55 -18.50 -18.30 -10.32
CA LEU A 55 -18.54 -19.05 -11.59
C LEU A 55 -19.87 -19.84 -11.61
N ARG A 56 -20.67 -19.70 -12.67
CA ARG A 56 -21.98 -20.38 -12.78
C ARG A 56 -21.93 -21.54 -13.78
N GLY A 57 -22.73 -22.58 -13.51
CA GLY A 57 -23.06 -23.63 -14.48
C GLY A 57 -21.84 -24.41 -15.01
N GLU A 58 -21.85 -24.66 -16.32
CA GLU A 58 -20.85 -25.45 -17.05
C GLU A 58 -19.43 -24.84 -16.98
N THR A 59 -19.31 -23.52 -16.78
CA THR A 59 -18.02 -22.85 -16.66
C THR A 59 -17.27 -23.27 -15.38
N LEU A 60 -18.00 -23.49 -14.27
CA LEU A 60 -17.40 -23.96 -13.03
C LEU A 60 -16.97 -25.44 -13.14
N SER A 61 -17.72 -26.29 -13.85
CA SER A 61 -17.33 -27.68 -14.06
C SER A 61 -16.12 -27.76 -14.97
N LEU A 62 -16.11 -27.04 -16.09
CA LEU A 62 -14.99 -27.00 -17.02
C LEU A 62 -13.71 -26.49 -16.34
N PHE A 63 -13.83 -25.46 -15.50
CA PHE A 63 -12.72 -24.94 -14.71
C PHE A 63 -12.19 -25.98 -13.71
N LYS A 64 -13.09 -26.65 -12.96
CA LYS A 64 -12.72 -27.73 -12.02
C LYS A 64 -12.02 -28.88 -12.72
N ASP A 65 -12.53 -29.30 -13.87
CA ASP A 65 -11.98 -30.42 -14.64
C ASP A 65 -10.60 -30.07 -15.18
N THR A 66 -10.41 -28.84 -15.68
CA THR A 66 -9.14 -28.35 -16.22
C THR A 66 -8.07 -28.23 -15.11
N VAL A 67 -8.42 -27.65 -13.96
CA VAL A 67 -7.49 -27.52 -12.83
C VAL A 67 -7.15 -28.88 -12.21
N SER A 68 -8.12 -29.79 -12.12
CA SER A 68 -7.89 -31.14 -11.60
C SER A 68 -6.98 -31.94 -12.53
N ALA A 69 -7.22 -31.91 -13.85
CA ALA A 69 -6.38 -32.57 -14.84
C ALA A 69 -4.93 -32.02 -14.83
N ALA A 70 -4.76 -30.69 -14.75
CA ALA A 70 -3.44 -30.08 -14.65
C ALA A 70 -2.72 -30.47 -13.35
N SER A 71 -3.45 -30.55 -12.23
CA SER A 71 -2.90 -30.96 -10.93
C SER A 71 -2.49 -32.44 -10.93
N GLU A 72 -3.29 -33.33 -11.52
CA GLU A 72 -2.96 -34.76 -11.64
C GLU A 72 -1.73 -35.00 -12.51
N MET A 73 -1.59 -34.26 -13.62
CA MET A 73 -0.39 -34.33 -14.48
C MET A 73 0.88 -33.96 -13.71
N VAL A 74 0.83 -32.94 -12.85
CA VAL A 74 1.97 -32.46 -12.04
C VAL A 74 2.32 -33.43 -10.91
N ILE A 75 1.32 -34.08 -10.30
CA ILE A 75 1.52 -35.09 -9.24
C ILE A 75 2.14 -36.36 -9.83
N GLN A 76 1.74 -36.78 -11.03
CA GLN A 76 2.23 -38.00 -11.66
C GLN A 76 3.66 -37.89 -12.21
N SER A 77 4.11 -36.68 -12.55
CA SER A 77 5.41 -36.45 -13.19
C SER A 77 6.57 -36.20 -12.23
N ASN A 78 6.35 -36.08 -10.90
CA ASN A 78 7.41 -35.77 -9.92
C ASN A 78 8.28 -34.56 -10.35
N CYS A 79 7.65 -33.54 -10.95
CA CYS A 79 8.33 -32.45 -11.65
C CYS A 79 9.21 -31.59 -10.72
N THR A 80 10.50 -31.51 -11.07
CA THR A 80 11.50 -30.62 -10.41
C THR A 80 12.10 -29.59 -11.36
N THR A 81 11.63 -29.51 -12.62
CA THR A 81 12.23 -28.64 -13.65
C THR A 81 11.36 -27.43 -14.02
N SER A 82 12.03 -26.29 -14.25
CA SER A 82 11.44 -24.97 -14.54
C SER A 82 10.55 -24.93 -15.80
N GLN A 83 10.68 -25.89 -16.70
CA GLN A 83 9.95 -25.94 -17.98
C GLN A 83 8.57 -26.59 -17.85
N GLU A 84 8.38 -27.48 -16.88
CA GLU A 84 7.10 -28.16 -16.62
C GLU A 84 6.23 -27.32 -15.66
N LEU A 85 6.87 -26.57 -14.76
CA LEU A 85 6.20 -25.52 -13.96
C LEU A 85 5.57 -24.45 -14.86
N LYS A 86 6.18 -24.11 -16.01
CA LYS A 86 5.61 -23.21 -17.03
C LYS A 86 4.25 -23.67 -17.57
N MET A 87 3.93 -24.96 -17.55
CA MET A 87 2.63 -25.45 -18.02
C MET A 87 1.48 -25.09 -17.07
N LEU A 88 1.74 -24.89 -15.77
CA LEU A 88 0.76 -24.35 -14.82
C LEU A 88 0.52 -22.84 -15.03
N HIS A 89 1.43 -22.13 -15.68
CA HIS A 89 1.28 -20.70 -16.04
C HIS A 89 0.39 -20.49 -17.28
N GLU A 90 0.10 -21.54 -18.04
CA GLU A 90 -0.67 -21.48 -19.28
C GLU A 90 -1.98 -22.29 -19.17
N ILE A 91 -2.72 -22.17 -18.06
CA ILE A 91 -4.11 -22.66 -18.05
C ILE A 91 -4.95 -21.63 -18.84
N PRO A 92 -5.34 -21.90 -20.09
CA PRO A 92 -6.04 -20.93 -20.91
C PRO A 92 -7.51 -21.00 -20.52
N VAL A 93 -7.92 -20.15 -19.60
CA VAL A 93 -9.34 -19.99 -19.28
C VAL A 93 -9.87 -18.83 -20.12
N LEU A 94 -10.50 -19.18 -21.24
CA LEU A 94 -11.40 -18.35 -22.06
C LEU A 94 -10.72 -17.16 -22.79
N ILE A 95 -10.17 -17.44 -23.97
CA ILE A 95 -9.64 -16.43 -24.91
C ILE A 95 -10.77 -15.56 -25.52
N GLU A 96 -12.04 -15.95 -25.40
CA GLU A 96 -13.14 -15.29 -26.11
C GLU A 96 -13.91 -14.21 -25.32
N GLU A 97 -13.72 -14.04 -24.00
CA GLU A 97 -14.54 -13.11 -23.20
C GLU A 97 -13.79 -12.04 -22.38
N ALA A 98 -12.55 -11.69 -22.76
CA ALA A 98 -11.83 -10.53 -22.19
C ALA A 98 -11.68 -10.55 -20.64
N TYR A 99 -11.22 -11.66 -20.07
CA TYR A 99 -10.84 -11.75 -18.65
C TYR A 99 -9.34 -12.05 -18.48
N SER A 100 -8.75 -11.53 -17.39
CA SER A 100 -7.33 -11.67 -17.08
C SER A 100 -6.94 -13.08 -16.55
N PRO A 101 -5.69 -13.54 -16.79
CA PRO A 101 -5.26 -14.92 -16.51
C PRO A 101 -5.27 -15.31 -15.02
N LEU A 102 -5.46 -16.60 -14.73
CA LEU A 102 -5.15 -17.19 -13.42
C LEU A 102 -3.64 -17.33 -13.26
N GLU A 103 -3.05 -16.62 -12.30
CA GLU A 103 -1.64 -16.80 -11.93
C GLU A 103 -1.51 -17.71 -10.71
N CYS A 104 -1.28 -19.00 -10.95
CA CYS A 104 -0.84 -19.94 -9.93
C CYS A 104 0.69 -20.04 -9.97
N VAL A 105 1.37 -19.59 -8.91
CA VAL A 105 2.83 -19.71 -8.80
C VAL A 105 3.16 -20.40 -7.48
N SER A 106 4.15 -21.29 -7.51
CA SER A 106 4.82 -21.75 -6.30
C SER A 106 5.48 -20.55 -5.63
N PRO A 107 5.15 -20.21 -4.37
CA PRO A 107 5.96 -19.24 -3.67
C PRO A 107 7.35 -19.86 -3.57
N SER A 108 8.32 -19.33 -4.32
CA SER A 108 9.69 -19.38 -3.85
C SER A 108 9.63 -18.61 -2.54
N ALA A 109 9.48 -19.35 -1.44
CA ALA A 109 9.15 -18.83 -0.14
C ALA A 109 10.02 -17.60 0.08
N VAL A 110 9.40 -16.42 0.20
CA VAL A 110 10.14 -15.22 0.62
C VAL A 110 10.84 -15.66 1.89
N HIS A 111 12.16 -15.77 1.85
CA HIS A 111 12.96 -16.30 2.94
C HIS A 111 12.97 -15.27 4.06
N TRP A 112 11.84 -15.18 4.77
CA TRP A 112 11.64 -14.37 5.97
C TRP A 112 12.57 -14.80 7.10
N SER A 113 13.30 -15.90 6.93
CA SER A 113 14.42 -16.30 7.79
C SER A 113 15.37 -15.14 8.05
N ASP A 114 15.61 -14.28 7.07
CA ASP A 114 16.57 -13.18 7.16
C ASP A 114 16.00 -11.95 7.89
N CYS A 115 14.67 -11.86 8.01
CA CYS A 115 13.97 -10.79 8.72
C CYS A 115 13.40 -11.24 10.08
N ARG A 116 13.69 -12.47 10.56
CA ARG A 116 13.32 -12.92 11.93
C ARG A 116 13.84 -12.00 13.04
N PHE A 117 14.86 -11.21 12.76
CA PHE A 117 15.44 -10.23 13.70
C PHE A 117 14.60 -8.95 13.86
N VAL A 118 13.65 -8.69 12.96
CA VAL A 118 12.73 -7.56 13.08
C VAL A 118 11.58 -7.97 14.01
N GLN A 119 11.80 -7.79 15.32
CA GLN A 119 10.87 -8.25 16.36
C GLN A 119 9.72 -7.28 16.62
N HIS A 120 9.93 -5.97 16.38
CA HIS A 120 8.95 -4.91 16.62
C HIS A 120 8.90 -3.95 15.43
N LEU A 121 7.85 -4.04 14.62
CA LEU A 121 7.64 -3.18 13.45
C LEU A 121 7.51 -1.70 13.85
N GLY A 122 6.88 -1.41 15.00
CA GLY A 122 6.79 -0.05 15.52
C GLY A 122 8.14 0.58 15.84
N ASP A 123 9.09 -0.21 16.36
CA ASP A 123 10.43 0.28 16.68
C ASP A 123 11.23 0.58 15.42
N VAL A 124 11.07 -0.22 14.36
CA VAL A 124 11.69 0.04 13.06
C VAL A 124 11.28 1.41 12.53
N LYS A 125 9.97 1.71 12.54
CA LYS A 125 9.46 3.01 12.11
C LYS A 125 10.03 4.18 12.94
N LYS A 126 10.10 4.01 14.27
CA LYS A 126 10.51 5.08 15.21
C LYS A 126 12.02 5.30 15.30
N LEU A 127 12.79 4.23 15.23
CA LEU A 127 14.21 4.21 15.60
C LEU A 127 15.15 3.91 14.42
N GLU A 128 14.69 3.15 13.41
CA GLU A 128 15.56 2.65 12.34
C GLU A 128 15.34 3.35 11.00
N PHE A 129 14.11 3.76 10.71
CA PHE A 129 13.75 4.54 9.52
C PHE A 129 14.11 6.01 9.74
N LEU A 130 15.41 6.28 9.65
CA LEU A 130 15.99 7.56 10.00
C LEU A 130 15.72 8.63 8.95
N LEU A 131 15.62 8.28 7.66
CA LEU A 131 15.48 9.28 6.61
C LEU A 131 14.09 9.93 6.69
N GLN A 132 13.03 9.15 6.85
CA GLN A 132 11.67 9.67 7.02
C GLN A 132 11.55 10.52 8.29
N LYS A 133 12.24 10.14 9.39
CA LYS A 133 12.25 10.90 10.64
C LYS A 133 12.83 12.30 10.45
N TYR A 134 13.98 12.40 9.79
CA TYR A 134 14.61 13.69 9.50
C TYR A 134 13.86 14.45 8.41
N TYR A 135 13.23 13.76 7.46
CA TYR A 135 12.35 14.38 6.48
C TYR A 135 11.14 15.04 7.13
N LEU A 136 10.48 14.38 8.08
CA LEU A 136 9.38 14.95 8.87
C LEU A 136 9.83 16.19 9.66
N LYS A 137 11.03 16.15 10.25
CA LYS A 137 11.62 17.33 10.90
C LYS A 137 11.82 18.47 9.91
N ARG A 138 12.36 18.19 8.73
CA ARG A 138 12.55 19.17 7.65
C ARG A 138 11.21 19.75 7.19
N ALA A 139 10.18 18.93 7.04
CA ALA A 139 8.85 19.35 6.61
C ALA A 139 8.25 20.40 7.55
N LYS A 140 8.35 20.17 8.88
CA LYS A 140 7.90 21.14 9.89
C LYS A 140 8.64 22.48 9.81
N ILE A 141 9.94 22.46 9.52
CA ILE A 141 10.74 23.68 9.35
C ILE A 141 10.34 24.40 8.04
N GLU A 142 10.12 23.65 6.96
CA GLU A 142 9.66 24.21 5.69
C GLU A 142 8.27 24.87 5.83
N GLU A 143 7.37 24.26 6.60
CA GLU A 143 6.07 24.83 6.93
C GLU A 143 6.19 26.14 7.73
N ALA A 144 6.96 26.14 8.81
CA ALA A 144 7.22 27.34 9.62
C ALA A 144 7.87 28.47 8.79
N LYS A 145 8.77 28.12 7.87
CA LYS A 145 9.39 29.07 6.94
C LYS A 145 8.35 29.76 6.05
N VAL A 146 7.35 29.02 5.57
CA VAL A 146 6.27 29.59 4.74
C VAL A 146 5.39 30.55 5.55
N GLU A 147 5.10 30.23 6.81
CA GLU A 147 4.32 31.10 7.71
C GLU A 147 5.06 32.40 8.02
N HIS A 148 6.39 32.36 8.10
CA HIS A 148 7.25 33.52 8.35
C HIS A 148 7.89 34.12 7.08
N ARG A 149 7.34 33.85 5.89
CA ARG A 149 7.93 34.25 4.59
C ARG A 149 8.24 35.73 4.41
N LEU A 150 7.62 36.61 5.20
CA LEU A 150 7.85 38.07 5.14
C LEU A 150 9.00 38.55 6.04
N ASN A 151 9.53 37.68 6.91
CA ASN A 151 10.63 38.00 7.81
C ASN A 151 11.94 37.37 7.29
N ASN A 152 12.75 38.17 6.61
CA ASN A 152 13.99 37.72 5.97
C ASN A 152 15.00 37.10 6.95
N GLU A 153 15.09 37.60 8.18
CA GLU A 153 16.00 37.06 9.19
C GLU A 153 15.57 35.66 9.63
N MET A 154 14.28 35.48 9.91
CA MET A 154 13.73 34.15 10.26
C MET A 154 13.84 33.17 9.10
N VAL A 155 13.59 33.62 7.87
CA VAL A 155 13.73 32.79 6.67
C VAL A 155 15.17 32.28 6.53
N ALA A 156 16.17 33.16 6.71
CA ALA A 156 17.59 32.75 6.66
C ALA A 156 17.95 31.74 7.75
N GLN A 157 17.40 31.89 8.97
CA GLN A 157 17.58 30.93 10.06
C GLN A 157 16.98 29.56 9.71
N PHE A 158 15.75 29.52 9.20
CA PHE A 158 15.11 28.27 8.77
C PHE A 158 15.85 27.60 7.62
N GLU A 159 16.44 28.37 6.69
CA GLU A 159 17.28 27.82 5.62
C GLU A 159 18.55 27.15 6.15
N ASP A 160 19.20 27.74 7.15
CA ASP A 160 20.34 27.12 7.83
C ASP A 160 19.96 25.83 8.55
N GLU A 161 18.82 25.82 9.24
CA GLU A 161 18.29 24.61 9.88
C GLU A 161 17.98 23.50 8.86
N ILE A 162 17.32 23.84 7.75
CA ILE A 162 17.04 22.90 6.66
C ILE A 162 18.35 22.33 6.10
N ARG A 163 19.39 23.16 5.94
CA ARG A 163 20.71 22.71 5.48
C ARG A 163 21.31 21.68 6.44
N LYS A 164 21.33 21.96 7.74
CA LYS A 164 21.83 21.03 8.77
C LYS A 164 21.05 19.71 8.79
N VAL A 165 19.73 19.75 8.62
CA VAL A 165 18.91 18.54 8.54
C VAL A 165 19.23 17.74 7.27
N LYS A 166 19.42 18.39 6.11
CA LYS A 166 19.85 17.71 4.87
C LYS A 166 21.20 17.02 5.02
N GLU A 167 22.17 17.66 5.68
CA GLU A 167 23.47 17.05 5.99
C GLU A 167 23.32 15.81 6.89
N THR A 168 22.43 15.89 7.88
CA THR A 168 22.11 14.76 8.76
C THR A 168 21.47 13.61 7.97
N ILE A 169 20.52 13.90 7.07
CA ILE A 169 19.90 12.88 6.21
C ILE A 169 20.99 12.17 5.38
N ARG A 170 21.86 12.94 4.72
CA ARG A 170 22.98 12.40 3.93
C ARG A 170 23.88 11.48 4.74
N SER A 171 24.21 11.83 5.98
CA SER A 171 25.05 10.99 6.83
C SER A 171 24.40 9.66 7.22
N GLN A 172 23.06 9.58 7.25
CA GLN A 172 22.34 8.34 7.59
C GLN A 172 22.12 7.39 6.41
N THR A 173 22.25 7.87 5.17
CA THR A 173 21.99 7.07 3.96
C THR A 173 22.76 5.74 3.93
N VAL A 174 24.02 5.73 4.38
CA VAL A 174 24.88 4.52 4.41
C VAL A 174 24.36 3.46 5.39
N ARG A 175 23.75 3.89 6.51
CA ARG A 175 23.14 2.99 7.48
C ARG A 175 21.82 2.43 6.92
N VAL A 176 20.98 3.30 6.38
CA VAL A 176 19.64 2.95 5.90
C VAL A 176 19.68 2.04 4.68
N GLN A 177 20.59 2.26 3.71
CA GLN A 177 20.75 1.36 2.56
C GLN A 177 21.07 -0.09 2.96
N ASN A 178 21.61 -0.29 4.17
CA ASN A 178 22.00 -1.61 4.67
C ASN A 178 20.93 -2.27 5.54
N HIS A 179 19.79 -1.62 5.75
CA HIS A 179 18.71 -2.13 6.58
C HIS A 179 18.14 -3.45 6.00
N PRO A 180 18.03 -4.54 6.80
CA PRO A 180 17.57 -5.84 6.32
C PRO A 180 16.21 -5.81 5.61
N LEU A 181 15.22 -5.12 6.20
CA LEU A 181 13.88 -5.00 5.63
C LEU A 181 13.86 -4.25 4.28
N LEU A 182 14.72 -3.23 4.10
CA LEU A 182 14.79 -2.50 2.83
C LEU A 182 15.52 -3.31 1.76
N LYS A 183 16.51 -4.12 2.15
CA LYS A 183 17.16 -5.08 1.24
C LYS A 183 16.19 -6.15 0.78
N LEU A 184 15.41 -6.73 1.70
CA LEU A 184 14.35 -7.68 1.34
C LEU A 184 13.35 -7.04 0.39
N PHE A 185 12.91 -5.81 0.69
CA PHE A 185 11.97 -5.10 -0.16
C PHE A 185 12.52 -4.83 -1.56
N LEU A 186 13.77 -4.38 -1.68
CA LEU A 186 14.43 -4.21 -2.97
C LEU A 186 14.54 -5.54 -3.74
N GLN A 187 14.91 -6.64 -3.08
CA GLN A 187 14.96 -7.96 -3.71
C GLN A 187 13.60 -8.44 -4.22
N THR A 188 12.52 -8.11 -3.51
CA THR A 188 11.14 -8.36 -3.95
C THR A 188 10.81 -7.56 -5.21
N LEU A 189 11.20 -6.29 -5.27
CA LEU A 189 10.96 -5.41 -6.41
C LEU A 189 11.83 -5.77 -7.63
N GLU A 190 13.04 -6.29 -7.42
CA GLU A 190 14.00 -6.62 -8.47
C GLU A 190 13.69 -7.95 -9.21
N LYS A 191 12.63 -8.68 -8.86
CA LYS A 191 12.24 -9.90 -9.58
C LYS A 191 11.90 -9.59 -11.04
N GLU A 192 12.40 -10.41 -11.96
CA GLU A 192 12.33 -10.13 -13.41
C GLU A 192 10.90 -10.27 -13.97
N ASP A 193 10.15 -11.29 -13.55
CA ASP A 193 8.78 -11.53 -14.00
C ASP A 193 7.74 -10.83 -13.11
N SER A 194 6.63 -10.42 -13.75
CA SER A 194 5.52 -9.71 -13.08
C SER A 194 4.84 -10.57 -12.02
N CYS A 195 4.58 -11.85 -12.32
CA CYS A 195 3.89 -12.75 -11.39
C CYS A 195 4.66 -12.86 -10.07
N SER A 196 5.98 -13.10 -10.13
CA SER A 196 6.83 -13.20 -8.95
C SER A 196 6.91 -11.89 -8.17
N ARG A 197 6.95 -10.74 -8.85
CA ARG A 197 6.89 -9.43 -8.16
C ARG A 197 5.58 -9.27 -7.41
N VAL A 198 4.45 -9.45 -8.10
CA VAL A 198 3.10 -9.28 -7.55
C VAL A 198 2.88 -10.18 -6.34
N LEU A 199 3.24 -11.46 -6.45
CA LEU A 199 3.09 -12.41 -5.36
C LEU A 199 4.04 -12.14 -4.19
N SER A 200 5.31 -11.88 -4.46
CA SER A 200 6.29 -11.57 -3.42
C SER A 200 5.89 -10.31 -2.65
N PHE A 201 5.37 -9.31 -3.37
CA PHE A 201 4.86 -8.08 -2.77
C PHE A 201 3.60 -8.35 -1.93
N GLY A 202 2.62 -9.10 -2.45
CA GLY A 202 1.42 -9.46 -1.70
C GLY A 202 1.71 -10.27 -0.43
N LEU A 203 2.70 -11.18 -0.48
CA LEU A 203 3.17 -11.91 0.71
C LEU A 203 3.82 -10.97 1.74
N LEU A 204 4.63 -10.01 1.30
CA LEU A 204 5.24 -9.01 2.17
C LEU A 204 4.17 -8.14 2.84
N GLU A 205 3.19 -7.65 2.08
CA GLU A 205 2.08 -6.86 2.61
C GLU A 205 1.28 -7.63 3.65
N ASN A 206 0.92 -8.88 3.36
CA ASN A 206 0.15 -9.71 4.29
C ASN A 206 0.92 -9.97 5.60
N GLU A 207 2.23 -10.25 5.51
CA GLU A 207 3.04 -10.48 6.70
C GLU A 207 3.21 -9.21 7.56
N LEU A 208 3.41 -8.05 6.92
CA LEU A 208 3.44 -6.76 7.62
C LEU A 208 2.10 -6.47 8.29
N ALA A 209 0.98 -6.70 7.60
CA ALA A 209 -0.35 -6.50 8.15
C ALA A 209 -0.62 -7.43 9.34
N LYS A 210 -0.30 -8.72 9.22
CA LYS A 210 -0.49 -9.72 10.27
C LYS A 210 0.30 -9.38 11.54
N ARG A 211 1.58 -9.01 11.40
CA ARG A 211 2.40 -8.58 12.55
C ARG A 211 1.93 -7.25 13.12
N GLY A 212 1.58 -6.31 12.26
CA GLY A 212 1.01 -5.03 12.65
C GLY A 212 -0.25 -5.20 13.48
N GLU A 213 -1.16 -6.09 13.10
CA GLU A 213 -2.37 -6.37 13.87
C GLU A 213 -2.06 -6.91 15.27
N GLN A 214 -1.08 -7.82 15.39
CA GLN A 214 -0.64 -8.37 16.67
C GLN A 214 -0.01 -7.30 17.58
N GLU A 215 0.86 -6.45 17.03
CA GLU A 215 1.55 -5.39 17.79
C GLU A 215 0.62 -4.22 18.14
N LEU A 216 -0.25 -3.82 17.22
CA LEU A 216 -1.11 -2.64 17.36
C LEU A 216 -2.44 -2.94 18.07
N GLY A 217 -2.86 -4.20 18.17
CA GLY A 217 -4.12 -4.60 18.79
C GLY A 217 -4.37 -4.00 20.19
N PRO A 218 -3.40 -4.03 21.12
CA PRO A 218 -3.53 -3.38 22.42
C PRO A 218 -3.69 -1.85 22.34
N LEU A 219 -2.95 -1.20 21.44
CA LEU A 219 -3.03 0.25 21.23
C LEU A 219 -4.39 0.65 20.63
N LEU A 220 -4.91 -0.16 19.70
CA LEU A 220 -6.22 0.06 19.09
C LEU A 220 -7.34 -0.01 20.14
N LYS A 221 -7.30 -1.01 21.03
CA LYS A 221 -8.25 -1.14 22.15
C LYS A 221 -8.19 0.08 23.08
N LYS A 222 -6.98 0.51 23.44
CA LYS A 222 -6.76 1.72 24.27
C LYS A 222 -7.36 2.97 23.62
N VAL A 223 -7.20 3.16 22.31
CA VAL A 223 -7.80 4.29 21.57
C VAL A 223 -9.32 4.20 21.57
N GLN A 224 -9.89 3.00 21.36
CA GLN A 224 -11.33 2.79 21.38
C GLN A 224 -11.93 3.11 22.75
N GLU A 225 -11.33 2.61 23.83
CA GLU A 225 -11.75 2.87 25.22
C GLU A 225 -11.68 4.36 25.57
N LEU A 226 -10.59 5.04 25.23
CA LEU A 226 -10.47 6.48 25.47
C LEU A 226 -11.47 7.29 24.63
N SER A 227 -11.80 6.83 23.43
CA SER A 227 -12.78 7.47 22.56
C SER A 227 -14.20 7.36 23.11
N THR A 228 -14.58 6.19 23.66
CA THR A 228 -15.90 6.01 24.30
C THR A 228 -16.01 6.85 25.56
N LEU A 229 -15.00 6.83 26.43
CA LEU A 229 -14.96 7.64 27.66
C LEU A 229 -15.03 9.15 27.37
N TYR A 230 -14.34 9.60 26.32
CA TYR A 230 -14.38 11.00 25.89
C TYR A 230 -15.77 11.41 25.41
N ALA A 231 -16.43 10.57 24.60
CA ALA A 231 -17.79 10.82 24.12
C ALA A 231 -18.83 10.85 25.25
N GLU A 232 -18.76 9.90 26.19
CA GLU A 232 -19.62 9.85 27.38
C GLU A 232 -19.42 11.07 28.29
N SER A 233 -18.18 11.53 28.44
CA SER A 233 -17.86 12.72 29.23
C SER A 233 -18.38 14.01 28.58
N LEU A 234 -18.43 14.06 27.25
CA LEU A 234 -19.03 15.17 26.49
C LEU A 234 -20.56 15.20 26.64
N SER A 235 -21.23 14.06 26.67
CA SER A 235 -22.69 14.01 26.85
C SER A 235 -23.14 14.33 28.28
N ASN A 236 -22.32 14.00 29.28
CA ASN A 236 -22.61 14.23 30.69
C ASN A 236 -22.20 15.63 31.18
N ALA A 237 -22.00 16.59 30.26
CA ALA A 237 -21.40 17.91 30.48
C ALA A 237 -22.22 18.81 31.42
N VAL A 238 -22.17 18.53 32.73
CA VAL A 238 -22.64 19.44 33.77
C VAL A 238 -21.52 19.95 34.67
N ARG A 239 -20.38 19.28 34.94
CA ARG A 239 -19.46 19.80 36.00
C ARG A 239 -17.93 19.69 35.90
N GLU A 240 -17.31 18.99 34.95
CA GLU A 240 -15.84 18.80 35.00
C GLU A 240 -15.11 19.07 33.68
N THR A 241 -14.93 20.36 33.36
CA THR A 241 -14.10 20.83 32.23
C THR A 241 -12.66 20.28 32.29
N GLY A 242 -12.12 20.06 33.50
CA GLY A 242 -10.81 19.44 33.73
C GLY A 242 -10.71 17.99 33.24
N LEU A 243 -11.71 17.16 33.52
CA LEU A 243 -11.73 15.74 33.11
C LEU A 243 -11.80 15.61 31.59
N VAL A 244 -12.68 16.36 30.94
CA VAL A 244 -12.82 16.38 29.47
C VAL A 244 -11.51 16.80 28.80
N SER A 245 -10.82 17.81 29.34
CA SER A 245 -9.53 18.24 28.80
C SER A 245 -8.44 17.18 28.92
N LYS A 246 -8.41 16.44 30.04
CA LYS A 246 -7.46 15.36 30.28
C LYS A 246 -7.73 14.18 29.35
N LEU A 247 -8.99 13.72 29.25
CA LEU A 247 -9.39 12.64 28.35
C LEU A 247 -9.07 12.97 26.89
N LYS A 248 -9.31 14.23 26.46
CA LYS A 248 -8.92 14.67 25.11
C LYS A 248 -7.40 14.54 24.89
N LYS A 249 -6.59 14.93 25.87
CA LYS A 249 -5.13 14.83 25.79
C LYS A 249 -4.66 13.37 25.76
N ASP A 250 -5.23 12.53 26.61
CA ASP A 250 -4.89 11.10 26.70
C ASP A 250 -5.29 10.37 25.41
N LEU A 251 -6.49 10.65 24.87
CA LEU A 251 -6.96 10.15 23.58
C LEU A 251 -6.04 10.56 22.43
N ASN A 252 -5.67 11.84 22.37
CA ASN A 252 -4.75 12.34 21.35
C ASN A 252 -3.38 11.65 21.45
N SER A 253 -2.84 11.48 22.66
CA SER A 253 -1.58 10.78 22.88
C SER A 253 -1.64 9.33 22.42
N ALA A 254 -2.73 8.61 22.73
CA ALA A 254 -2.92 7.23 22.31
C ALA A 254 -3.06 7.10 20.78
N LYS A 255 -3.76 8.04 20.13
CA LYS A 255 -3.85 8.11 18.67
C LYS A 255 -2.48 8.33 18.02
N THR A 256 -1.68 9.26 18.55
CA THR A 256 -0.31 9.49 18.07
C THR A 256 0.57 8.26 18.26
N GLU A 257 0.47 7.60 19.42
CA GLU A 257 1.22 6.37 19.70
C GLU A 257 0.88 5.24 18.73
N LEU A 258 -0.41 5.05 18.41
CA LEU A 258 -0.88 4.09 17.43
C LEU A 258 -0.31 4.39 16.03
N ILE A 259 -0.43 5.65 15.59
CA ILE A 259 0.08 6.15 14.32
C ILE A 259 1.59 5.91 14.17
N ASP A 260 2.36 6.28 15.19
CA ASP A 260 3.82 6.21 15.16
C ASP A 260 4.33 4.77 15.21
N SER A 261 3.50 3.83 15.66
CA SER A 261 3.83 2.40 15.75
C SER A 261 3.41 1.61 14.50
N ALA A 262 2.58 2.16 13.62
CA ALA A 262 2.12 1.47 12.43
C ALA A 262 3.13 1.56 11.28
N LEU A 263 3.72 0.42 10.90
CA LEU A 263 4.62 0.28 9.75
C LEU A 263 3.97 -0.53 8.64
N ASN A 264 3.92 0.07 7.46
CA ASN A 264 3.35 -0.46 6.23
C ASN A 264 4.33 -0.26 5.06
N VAL A 265 4.05 -0.85 3.89
CA VAL A 265 4.92 -0.76 2.70
C VAL A 265 5.17 0.66 2.21
N GLU A 266 4.23 1.59 2.41
CA GLU A 266 4.40 3.00 2.10
C GLU A 266 5.64 3.58 2.81
N HIS A 267 5.90 3.16 4.06
CA HIS A 267 7.08 3.59 4.81
C HIS A 267 8.37 3.02 4.21
N LEU A 268 8.32 1.81 3.63
CA LEU A 268 9.47 1.25 2.89
C LEU A 268 9.76 2.07 1.64
N TRP A 269 8.71 2.41 0.88
CA TRP A 269 8.83 3.29 -0.28
C TRP A 269 9.34 4.68 0.08
N ARG A 270 8.89 5.26 1.21
CA ARG A 270 9.40 6.55 1.71
C ARG A 270 10.89 6.49 1.96
N GLU A 271 11.38 5.50 2.71
CA GLU A 271 12.82 5.33 2.96
C GLU A 271 13.61 5.16 1.66
N LEU A 272 13.16 4.34 0.71
CA LEU A 272 13.81 4.19 -0.59
C LEU A 272 13.79 5.49 -1.40
N SER A 273 12.67 6.23 -1.37
CA SER A 273 12.55 7.52 -2.04
C SER A 273 13.56 8.51 -1.48
N HIS A 274 13.71 8.53 -0.14
CA HIS A 274 14.65 9.40 0.54
C HIS A 274 16.09 9.01 0.27
N LEU A 275 16.37 7.72 0.26
CA LEU A 275 17.67 7.17 -0.07
C LEU A 275 18.09 7.59 -1.49
N TYR A 276 17.21 7.45 -2.48
CA TYR A 276 17.50 7.87 -3.84
C TYR A 276 17.72 9.38 -3.95
N THR A 277 16.81 10.19 -3.41
CA THR A 277 16.79 11.64 -3.65
C THR A 277 17.83 12.41 -2.85
N ASP A 278 18.14 12.01 -1.61
CA ASP A 278 19.09 12.73 -0.76
C ASP A 278 20.54 12.23 -0.88
N MET A 279 20.76 11.03 -1.43
CA MET A 279 22.10 10.53 -1.76
C MET A 279 22.64 11.22 -3.02
N GLU A 280 23.91 11.63 -2.96
CA GLU A 280 24.64 12.19 -4.11
C GLU A 280 24.65 11.19 -5.28
N PRO A 281 24.34 11.61 -6.52
CA PRO A 281 24.27 10.72 -7.68
C PRO A 281 25.47 9.79 -7.85
N GLU A 282 26.68 10.30 -7.59
CA GLU A 282 27.95 9.59 -7.74
C GLU A 282 28.14 8.49 -6.69
N LYS A 283 27.46 8.60 -5.54
CA LYS A 283 27.53 7.63 -4.43
C LYS A 283 26.46 6.55 -4.52
N ARG A 284 25.52 6.66 -5.47
CA ARG A 284 24.42 5.69 -5.61
C ARG A 284 24.95 4.40 -6.23
N SER A 285 24.79 3.29 -5.49
CA SER A 285 25.01 1.95 -6.03
C SER A 285 24.07 1.68 -7.22
N PRO A 286 24.38 0.69 -8.07
CA PRO A 286 23.48 0.28 -9.16
C PRO A 286 22.06 -0.07 -8.69
N SER A 287 21.92 -0.66 -7.49
CA SER A 287 20.61 -0.94 -6.90
C SER A 287 19.84 0.33 -6.55
N ILE A 288 20.50 1.33 -5.96
CA ILE A 288 19.86 2.62 -5.63
C ILE A 288 19.46 3.37 -6.90
N GLN A 289 20.30 3.34 -7.94
CA GLN A 289 19.99 4.00 -9.22
C GLN A 289 18.73 3.42 -9.90
N LYS A 290 18.41 2.14 -9.67
CA LYS A 290 17.22 1.48 -10.22
C LYS A 290 15.92 1.83 -9.47
N ILE A 291 15.99 2.36 -8.25
CA ILE A 291 14.81 2.61 -7.40
C ILE A 291 13.67 3.34 -8.12
N PRO A 292 13.89 4.45 -8.86
CA PRO A 292 12.80 5.12 -9.57
C PRO A 292 12.14 4.27 -10.65
N ARG A 293 12.93 3.44 -11.36
CA ARG A 293 12.41 2.53 -12.37
C ARG A 293 11.63 1.38 -11.73
N LEU A 294 12.07 0.89 -10.57
CA LEU A 294 11.34 -0.11 -9.79
C LEU A 294 10.01 0.46 -9.26
N ALA A 295 9.98 1.72 -8.84
CA ALA A 295 8.75 2.40 -8.43
C ALA A 295 7.77 2.60 -9.60
N ALA A 296 8.29 2.91 -10.79
CA ALA A 296 7.48 2.96 -12.00
C ALA A 296 6.95 1.58 -12.41
N GLN A 297 7.77 0.52 -12.27
CA GLN A 297 7.34 -0.86 -12.49
C GLN A 297 6.29 -1.29 -11.46
N HIS A 298 6.43 -0.88 -10.21
CA HIS A 298 5.46 -1.12 -9.14
C HIS A 298 4.07 -0.55 -9.46
N LEU A 299 4.01 0.65 -10.06
CA LEU A 299 2.77 1.20 -10.59
C LEU A 299 2.20 0.36 -11.74
N LEU A 300 3.06 -0.12 -12.64
CA LEU A 300 2.65 -0.96 -13.78
C LEU A 300 2.14 -2.34 -13.35
N ASP A 301 2.71 -2.89 -12.28
CA ASP A 301 2.26 -4.13 -11.65
C ASP A 301 0.91 -3.92 -10.91
N GLY A 302 0.35 -2.70 -10.96
CA GLY A 302 -0.98 -2.37 -10.46
C GLY A 302 -1.00 -2.02 -8.98
N PHE A 303 0.13 -1.75 -8.33
CA PHE A 303 0.17 -1.38 -6.92
C PHE A 303 0.18 0.14 -6.71
N PRO A 304 -0.35 0.63 -5.57
CA PRO A 304 -0.32 2.04 -5.25
C PRO A 304 1.08 2.53 -4.87
N LEU A 305 1.40 3.77 -5.22
CA LEU A 305 2.58 4.51 -4.76
C LEU A 305 2.17 5.88 -4.22
N GLU A 306 2.79 6.33 -3.14
CA GLU A 306 2.44 7.58 -2.48
C GLU A 306 2.91 8.82 -3.29
N LEU A 307 1.96 9.72 -3.57
CA LEU A 307 2.17 11.02 -4.21
C LEU A 307 2.39 12.13 -3.17
N LEU A 308 1.52 12.18 -2.16
CA LEU A 308 1.59 13.10 -1.03
C LEU A 308 1.84 12.29 0.24
N ASP A 309 2.96 12.56 0.91
CA ASP A 309 3.35 11.85 2.13
C ASP A 309 2.33 12.07 3.24
N GLY A 310 1.67 11.01 3.68
CA GLY A 310 0.67 11.07 4.73
C GLY A 310 1.21 11.48 6.11
N ASP A 311 2.49 11.31 6.44
CA ASP A 311 3.04 11.71 7.74
C ASP A 311 3.53 13.16 7.74
N SER A 312 4.19 13.59 6.66
CA SER A 312 4.69 14.97 6.54
C SER A 312 3.73 15.94 5.88
N ASN A 313 2.69 15.42 5.19
CA ASN A 313 1.76 16.19 4.37
C ASN A 313 2.47 17.05 3.31
N MET A 314 3.57 16.52 2.76
CA MET A 314 4.39 17.18 1.74
C MET A 314 4.61 16.28 0.52
N ILE A 315 4.66 16.90 -0.65
CA ILE A 315 4.98 16.21 -1.91
C ILE A 315 6.48 16.29 -2.14
N ARG A 316 7.12 15.12 -2.28
CA ARG A 316 8.51 15.07 -2.70
C ARG A 316 8.62 15.19 -4.22
N GLN A 317 8.58 16.43 -4.73
CA GLN A 317 8.51 16.70 -6.17
C GLN A 317 9.63 16.03 -6.99
N ASP A 318 10.88 16.04 -6.49
CA ASP A 318 12.01 15.45 -7.22
C ASP A 318 11.86 13.92 -7.37
N TRP A 319 11.29 13.26 -6.36
CA TRP A 319 10.96 11.84 -6.40
C TRP A 319 9.86 11.55 -7.41
N ILE A 320 8.74 12.25 -7.31
CA ILE A 320 7.59 12.02 -8.20
C ILE A 320 7.94 12.30 -9.65
N LYS A 321 8.71 13.37 -9.94
CA LYS A 321 9.17 13.68 -11.30
C LYS A 321 9.99 12.55 -11.90
N VAL A 322 10.92 11.96 -11.14
CA VAL A 322 11.76 10.87 -11.67
C VAL A 322 10.96 9.58 -11.86
N VAL A 323 10.03 9.26 -10.95
CA VAL A 323 9.16 8.08 -11.10
C VAL A 323 8.26 8.22 -12.31
N LEU A 324 7.58 9.36 -12.48
CA LEU A 324 6.72 9.60 -13.64
C LEU A 324 7.51 9.63 -14.96
N TYR A 325 8.76 10.10 -14.92
CA TYR A 325 9.65 10.04 -16.08
C TYR A 325 10.01 8.60 -16.46
N GLU A 326 10.37 7.75 -15.50
CA GLU A 326 10.62 6.33 -15.76
C GLU A 326 9.35 5.59 -16.19
N LEU A 327 8.20 5.90 -15.59
CA LEU A 327 6.92 5.35 -15.99
C LEU A 327 6.60 5.71 -17.45
N GLY A 328 6.79 6.98 -17.82
CA GLY A 328 6.62 7.44 -19.20
C GLY A 328 7.53 6.72 -20.19
N LYS A 329 8.70 6.23 -19.78
CA LYS A 329 9.53 5.36 -20.63
C LYS A 329 8.96 3.95 -20.73
N LEU A 330 8.53 3.37 -19.60
CA LEU A 330 8.01 1.99 -19.56
C LEU A 330 6.70 1.84 -20.33
N VAL A 331 5.84 2.86 -20.32
CA VAL A 331 4.60 2.89 -21.10
C VAL A 331 4.75 3.54 -22.47
N GLU A 332 5.98 3.80 -22.93
CA GLU A 332 6.26 4.41 -24.24
C GLU A 332 5.50 5.73 -24.49
N ARG A 333 5.33 6.54 -23.43
CA ARG A 333 4.60 7.82 -23.43
C ARG A 333 3.16 7.72 -23.92
N LYS A 334 2.51 6.58 -23.67
CA LYS A 334 1.06 6.41 -23.79
C LYS A 334 0.27 7.45 -22.99
N ARG A 335 -0.96 7.69 -23.42
CA ARG A 335 -1.82 8.75 -22.88
C ARG A 335 -2.44 8.29 -21.58
N MET A 336 -2.43 9.19 -20.59
CA MET A 336 -2.96 8.94 -19.27
C MET A 336 -4.15 9.86 -19.01
N PHE A 337 -5.18 9.30 -18.38
CA PHE A 337 -6.29 10.04 -17.81
C PHE A 337 -6.18 10.03 -16.29
N VAL A 338 -6.14 11.20 -15.65
CA VAL A 338 -6.01 11.30 -14.19
C VAL A 338 -7.40 11.37 -13.56
N LEU A 339 -7.75 10.35 -12.79
CA LEU A 339 -9.02 10.27 -12.06
C LEU A 339 -8.73 10.37 -10.57
N SER A 340 -9.33 11.32 -9.85
CA SER A 340 -9.28 11.35 -8.39
C SER A 340 -10.60 11.01 -7.74
N VAL A 341 -10.53 10.52 -6.51
CA VAL A 341 -11.72 10.36 -5.65
C VAL A 341 -11.52 11.11 -4.34
N MET A 342 -12.53 11.86 -3.94
CA MET A 342 -12.56 12.63 -2.71
C MET A 342 -13.87 12.34 -1.95
N GLY A 343 -13.81 12.39 -0.62
CA GLY A 343 -14.96 12.22 0.25
C GLY A 343 -14.54 12.04 1.70
N VAL A 344 -15.50 12.21 2.61
CA VAL A 344 -15.31 12.03 4.06
C VAL A 344 -14.74 10.62 4.34
N GLN A 345 -13.96 10.44 5.42
CA GLN A 345 -13.48 9.11 5.80
C GLN A 345 -14.63 8.11 5.97
N SER A 346 -14.36 6.87 5.57
CA SER A 346 -15.33 5.76 5.61
C SER A 346 -16.59 5.97 4.76
N SER A 347 -16.58 6.89 3.80
CA SER A 347 -17.67 7.05 2.81
C SER A 347 -17.70 5.97 1.72
N GLY A 348 -16.89 4.92 1.86
CA GLY A 348 -16.79 3.83 0.87
C GLY A 348 -15.98 4.15 -0.38
N LYS A 349 -15.09 5.16 -0.38
CA LYS A 349 -14.24 5.53 -1.55
C LYS A 349 -13.47 4.35 -2.13
N SER A 350 -12.59 3.77 -1.33
CA SER A 350 -11.74 2.66 -1.76
C SER A 350 -12.59 1.42 -2.05
N THR A 351 -13.73 1.22 -1.36
CA THR A 351 -14.70 0.17 -1.69
C THR A 351 -15.31 0.37 -3.08
N MET A 352 -15.78 1.58 -3.39
CA MET A 352 -16.34 1.93 -4.69
C MET A 352 -15.29 1.75 -5.79
N LEU A 353 -14.06 2.20 -5.57
CA LEU A 353 -12.97 2.04 -6.52
C LEU A 353 -12.60 0.57 -6.74
N ASN A 354 -12.51 -0.22 -5.67
CA ASN A 354 -12.31 -1.66 -5.74
C ASN A 354 -13.41 -2.33 -6.56
N THR A 355 -14.67 -1.94 -6.34
CA THR A 355 -15.81 -2.49 -7.09
C THR A 355 -15.82 -2.05 -8.55
N MET A 356 -15.54 -0.77 -8.83
CA MET A 356 -15.61 -0.18 -10.17
C MET A 356 -14.49 -0.67 -11.08
N PHE A 357 -13.28 -0.85 -10.53
CA PHE A 357 -12.09 -1.19 -11.32
C PHE A 357 -11.53 -2.58 -11.03
N GLY A 358 -12.13 -3.37 -10.13
CA GLY A 358 -11.63 -4.69 -9.78
C GLY A 358 -10.29 -4.68 -9.06
N ILE A 359 -9.95 -3.58 -8.39
CA ILE A 359 -8.66 -3.37 -7.72
C ILE A 359 -8.71 -3.73 -6.23
N LYS A 360 -7.53 -3.89 -5.61
CA LYS A 360 -7.37 -4.18 -4.18
C LYS A 360 -6.75 -3.01 -3.43
N MET A 361 -7.43 -1.87 -3.40
CA MET A 361 -7.08 -0.80 -2.46
C MET A 361 -7.36 -1.26 -1.03
N ARG A 362 -6.54 -0.81 -0.09
CA ARG A 362 -6.70 -1.13 1.34
C ARG A 362 -7.97 -0.48 1.89
N THR A 363 -8.86 -1.27 2.49
CA THR A 363 -10.17 -0.83 3.01
C THR A 363 -10.30 -0.96 4.54
N SER A 364 -9.26 -1.42 5.24
CA SER A 364 -9.33 -1.67 6.70
C SER A 364 -9.32 -0.40 7.53
N VAL A 365 -10.13 -0.41 8.59
CA VAL A 365 -10.25 0.68 9.58
C VAL A 365 -8.94 0.79 10.36
N GLY A 366 -8.36 1.99 10.43
CA GLY A 366 -7.07 2.24 11.11
C GLY A 366 -5.82 1.96 10.27
N GLN A 367 -5.98 1.45 9.05
CA GLN A 367 -4.92 1.34 8.02
C GLN A 367 -5.32 2.08 6.73
N CYS A 368 -6.22 3.05 6.83
CA CYS A 368 -6.71 3.82 5.69
C CYS A 368 -5.55 4.55 4.98
N THR A 369 -5.70 4.74 3.66
CA THR A 369 -4.84 5.56 2.81
C THR A 369 -4.45 6.85 3.54
N ARG A 370 -3.15 7.08 3.77
CA ARG A 370 -2.65 8.32 4.38
C ARG A 370 -2.02 9.18 3.30
N GLY A 371 -2.43 10.44 3.21
CA GLY A 371 -2.03 11.32 2.11
C GLY A 371 -2.76 11.00 0.81
N VAL A 372 -2.04 11.02 -0.32
CA VAL A 372 -2.59 10.74 -1.65
C VAL A 372 -1.75 9.67 -2.32
N ASN A 373 -2.38 8.57 -2.72
CA ASN A 373 -1.75 7.47 -3.43
C ASN A 373 -2.15 7.50 -4.90
N MET A 374 -1.19 7.20 -5.78
CA MET A 374 -1.43 7.01 -7.20
C MET A 374 -1.32 5.52 -7.56
N GLN A 375 -2.24 5.03 -8.37
CA GLN A 375 -2.28 3.66 -8.88
C GLN A 375 -2.58 3.70 -10.38
N LEU A 376 -1.88 2.88 -11.17
CA LEU A 376 -2.03 2.88 -12.62
C LEU A 376 -2.93 1.71 -13.05
N LEU A 377 -3.90 1.99 -13.91
CA LEU A 377 -4.82 1.01 -14.47
C LEU A 377 -4.69 1.02 -15.99
N ALA A 378 -4.44 -0.15 -16.58
CA ALA A 378 -4.46 -0.30 -18.03
C ALA A 378 -5.91 -0.27 -18.54
N VAL A 379 -6.12 0.37 -19.69
CA VAL A 379 -7.45 0.49 -20.29
C VAL A 379 -7.40 -0.06 -21.71
N GLU A 380 -8.32 -0.96 -22.03
CA GLU A 380 -8.47 -1.53 -23.36
C GLU A 380 -9.65 -0.89 -24.10
N GLY A 381 -9.53 -0.76 -25.43
CA GLY A 381 -10.63 -0.36 -26.31
C GLY A 381 -11.07 1.11 -26.21
N ARG A 382 -10.28 1.99 -25.58
CA ARG A 382 -10.56 3.44 -25.50
C ARG A 382 -9.62 4.24 -26.40
N PRO A 383 -10.13 5.01 -27.38
CA PRO A 383 -9.29 5.82 -28.24
C PRO A 383 -8.79 7.09 -27.57
N GLU A 384 -9.25 7.50 -26.39
CA GLU A 384 -8.89 8.77 -25.75
C GLU A 384 -7.66 8.67 -24.84
N TYR A 385 -7.51 7.55 -24.13
CA TYR A 385 -6.44 7.28 -23.17
C TYR A 385 -6.15 5.79 -23.08
N ASP A 386 -4.91 5.45 -22.77
CA ASP A 386 -4.43 4.06 -22.70
C ASP A 386 -4.29 3.59 -21.24
N TYR A 387 -4.19 4.53 -20.30
CA TYR A 387 -4.14 4.28 -18.86
C TYR A 387 -4.99 5.26 -18.08
N ILE A 388 -5.50 4.82 -16.93
CA ILE A 388 -6.04 5.69 -15.88
C ILE A 388 -4.99 5.76 -14.76
N LEU A 389 -4.58 6.97 -14.39
CA LEU A 389 -3.85 7.22 -13.16
C LEU A 389 -4.86 7.60 -12.07
N LEU A 390 -5.17 6.64 -11.21
CA LEU A 390 -6.13 6.79 -10.14
C LEU A 390 -5.45 7.41 -8.91
N LEU A 391 -5.96 8.55 -8.45
CA LEU A 391 -5.56 9.22 -7.23
C LEU A 391 -6.57 8.92 -6.12
N ASP A 392 -6.19 8.03 -5.20
CA ASP A 392 -6.94 7.76 -3.97
C ASP A 392 -6.45 8.66 -2.85
N THR A 393 -7.38 9.34 -2.18
CA THR A 393 -7.06 10.23 -1.07
C THR A 393 -7.47 9.61 0.25
N GLU A 394 -6.71 9.95 1.29
CA GLU A 394 -7.21 9.88 2.65
C GLU A 394 -8.60 10.53 2.74
N GLY A 395 -9.46 9.96 3.59
CA GLY A 395 -10.76 10.56 3.84
C GLY A 395 -10.65 11.83 4.65
N THR A 396 -11.38 12.87 4.25
CA THR A 396 -11.43 14.10 5.04
C THR A 396 -12.12 13.86 6.38
N ARG A 397 -11.76 14.66 7.40
CA ARG A 397 -12.22 14.53 8.80
C ARG A 397 -11.91 13.17 9.40
N ALA A 398 -10.74 12.64 9.08
CA ALA A 398 -10.26 11.37 9.59
C ALA A 398 -10.32 11.30 11.12
N PRO A 399 -10.98 10.31 11.77
CA PRO A 399 -11.10 10.27 13.23
C PRO A 399 -9.76 10.30 13.95
N GLU A 400 -8.69 9.79 13.33
CA GLU A 400 -7.34 9.80 13.89
C GLU A 400 -6.77 11.23 14.00
N TYR A 401 -7.21 12.16 13.15
CA TYR A 401 -6.74 13.56 13.10
C TYR A 401 -7.81 14.60 13.43
N HIS A 402 -9.09 14.23 13.38
CA HIS A 402 -10.19 15.15 13.60
C HIS A 402 -10.09 15.74 15.02
N GLY A 403 -10.06 17.06 15.10
CA GLY A 403 -9.87 17.79 16.36
C GLY A 403 -8.41 17.93 16.83
N LEU A 404 -7.43 17.41 16.07
CA LEU A 404 -6.03 17.79 16.22
C LEU A 404 -5.77 19.16 15.55
N PRO A 405 -4.86 19.98 16.11
CA PRO A 405 -4.42 21.21 15.46
C PRO A 405 -3.88 20.93 14.05
N GLY A 406 -4.31 21.72 13.05
CA GLY A 406 -3.86 21.60 11.66
C GLY A 406 -4.58 20.55 10.80
N SER A 407 -5.55 19.81 11.35
CA SER A 407 -6.34 18.82 10.59
C SER A 407 -7.11 19.41 9.41
N GLU A 408 -7.71 20.60 9.55
CA GLU A 408 -8.39 21.30 8.45
C GLU A 408 -7.43 21.66 7.31
N LYS A 409 -6.22 22.13 7.64
CA LYS A 409 -5.19 22.46 6.65
C LYS A 409 -4.80 21.24 5.84
N ARG A 410 -4.65 20.08 6.49
CA ARG A 410 -4.37 18.79 5.87
C ARG A 410 -5.47 18.40 4.89
N ASP A 411 -6.73 18.42 5.33
CA ASP A 411 -7.90 18.11 4.49
C ASP A 411 -7.97 19.03 3.26
N ASN A 412 -7.76 20.33 3.45
CA ASN A 412 -7.76 21.32 2.37
C ASN A 412 -6.62 21.12 1.37
N GLN A 413 -5.42 20.74 1.83
CA GLN A 413 -4.29 20.47 0.95
C GLN A 413 -4.51 19.22 0.11
N MET A 414 -5.01 18.13 0.72
CA MET A 414 -5.36 16.91 -0.01
C MET A 414 -6.45 17.18 -1.06
N ALA A 415 -7.47 17.95 -0.70
CA ALA A 415 -8.51 18.38 -1.63
C ALA A 415 -7.98 19.15 -2.84
N THR A 416 -7.16 20.16 -2.54
CA THR A 416 -6.60 21.05 -3.55
C THR A 416 -5.73 20.26 -4.51
N LEU A 417 -4.90 19.35 -3.98
CA LEU A 417 -4.06 18.50 -4.81
C LEU A 417 -4.88 17.59 -5.72
N SER A 418 -5.85 16.88 -5.15
CA SER A 418 -6.59 15.85 -5.87
C SER A 418 -7.57 16.42 -6.89
N ILE A 419 -8.13 17.60 -6.67
CA ILE A 419 -9.01 18.24 -7.65
C ILE A 419 -8.19 18.90 -8.76
N LEU A 420 -7.10 19.61 -8.43
CA LEU A 420 -6.37 20.40 -9.42
C LEU A 420 -5.40 19.59 -10.30
N LEU A 421 -4.99 18.39 -9.85
CA LEU A 421 -4.16 17.49 -10.65
C LEU A 421 -4.94 16.57 -11.59
N SER A 422 -6.25 16.43 -11.39
CA SER A 422 -7.05 15.44 -12.10
C SER A 422 -7.75 15.99 -13.33
N ASP A 423 -7.92 15.13 -14.34
CA ASP A 423 -8.80 15.39 -15.48
C ASP A 423 -10.27 15.25 -15.07
N ALA A 424 -10.58 14.37 -14.11
CA ALA A 424 -11.89 14.27 -13.46
C ALA A 424 -11.77 13.90 -11.97
N THR A 425 -12.72 14.38 -11.17
CA THR A 425 -12.79 14.05 -9.73
C THR A 425 -14.17 13.52 -9.37
N ILE A 426 -14.22 12.37 -8.72
CA ILE A 426 -15.44 11.83 -8.11
C ILE A 426 -15.51 12.32 -6.67
N ILE A 427 -16.59 13.03 -6.33
CA ILE A 427 -16.84 13.51 -4.96
C ILE A 427 -17.95 12.66 -4.34
N ILE A 428 -17.60 11.87 -3.32
CA ILE A 428 -18.55 11.04 -2.59
C ILE A 428 -19.10 11.83 -1.40
N ILE A 429 -20.39 12.12 -1.44
CA ILE A 429 -21.14 12.79 -0.38
C ILE A 429 -21.98 11.74 0.36
N PRO A 430 -21.75 11.51 1.67
CA PRO A 430 -22.58 10.58 2.42
C PRO A 430 -23.97 11.19 2.66
N CYS A 431 -25.00 10.54 2.10
CA CYS A 431 -26.40 10.98 2.17
C CYS A 431 -26.56 12.44 1.71
N GLU A 432 -27.06 13.32 2.58
CA GLU A 432 -27.29 14.75 2.31
C GLU A 432 -26.26 15.68 2.99
N ASN A 433 -25.19 15.13 3.59
CA ASN A 433 -24.22 15.93 4.34
C ASN A 433 -23.13 16.49 3.41
N ASP A 434 -23.43 17.62 2.76
CA ASP A 434 -22.52 18.32 1.86
C ASP A 434 -21.59 19.34 2.55
N ALA A 435 -21.59 19.41 3.89
CA ALA A 435 -20.84 20.41 4.64
C ALA A 435 -19.34 20.39 4.33
N ALA A 436 -18.72 19.20 4.28
CA ALA A 436 -17.31 19.06 3.97
C ALA A 436 -16.98 19.58 2.56
N VAL A 437 -17.84 19.32 1.57
CA VAL A 437 -17.65 19.77 0.19
C VAL A 437 -17.83 21.28 0.07
N LYS A 438 -18.83 21.85 0.75
CA LYS A 438 -19.10 23.29 0.79
C LYS A 438 -17.97 24.09 1.45
N GLU A 439 -17.29 23.52 2.43
CA GLU A 439 -16.13 24.16 3.08
C GLU A 439 -14.88 24.07 2.21
N ILE A 440 -14.63 22.90 1.60
CA ILE A 440 -13.38 22.61 0.90
C ILE A 440 -13.35 23.22 -0.50
N LEU A 441 -14.43 23.13 -1.30
CA LEU A 441 -14.42 23.57 -2.70
C LEU A 441 -14.07 25.07 -2.88
N PRO A 442 -14.59 26.01 -2.08
CA PRO A 442 -14.20 27.41 -2.20
C PRO A 442 -12.69 27.64 -1.99
N ILE A 443 -12.08 26.88 -1.07
CA ILE A 443 -10.64 26.96 -0.81
C ILE A 443 -9.85 26.45 -2.02
N VAL A 444 -10.29 25.34 -2.63
CA VAL A 444 -9.67 24.80 -3.85
C VAL A 444 -9.76 25.78 -5.01
N LEU A 445 -10.92 26.43 -5.21
CA LEU A 445 -11.10 27.45 -6.25
C LEU A 445 -10.24 28.69 -5.99
N MET A 446 -10.15 29.15 -4.74
CA MET A 446 -9.27 30.25 -4.37
C MET A 446 -7.79 29.90 -4.59
N ALA A 447 -7.39 28.67 -4.26
CA ALA A 447 -6.04 28.18 -4.54
C ALA A 447 -5.78 28.11 -6.04
N TYR A 448 -6.76 27.68 -6.84
CA TYR A 448 -6.67 27.62 -8.30
C TYR A 448 -6.39 28.99 -8.92
N ASP A 449 -7.13 30.03 -8.52
CA ASP A 449 -6.96 31.40 -9.04
C ASP A 449 -5.54 31.93 -8.84
N GLY A 450 -4.85 31.50 -7.78
CA GLY A 450 -3.45 31.85 -7.52
C GLY A 450 -2.41 31.04 -8.32
N THR A 451 -2.84 30.11 -9.18
CA THR A 451 -1.92 29.25 -9.94
C THR A 451 -1.55 29.81 -11.31
N LYS A 452 -0.34 29.45 -11.77
CA LYS A 452 0.07 29.67 -13.18
C LYS A 452 -0.83 28.95 -14.19
N LEU A 453 -1.57 27.93 -13.76
CA LEU A 453 -2.52 27.21 -14.61
C LEU A 453 -3.75 28.08 -14.88
N ALA A 454 -4.29 28.73 -13.84
CA ALA A 454 -5.36 29.71 -14.00
C ALA A 454 -4.92 30.90 -14.85
N GLU A 455 -3.71 31.44 -14.63
CA GLU A 455 -3.17 32.52 -15.48
C GLU A 455 -3.13 32.15 -16.96
N ARG A 456 -2.71 30.91 -17.28
CA ARG A 456 -2.65 30.41 -18.67
C ARG A 456 -4.03 30.20 -19.29
N ASN A 457 -5.03 29.85 -18.49
CA ASN A 457 -6.38 29.56 -18.95
C ASN A 457 -7.33 30.76 -18.81
N GLY A 458 -6.82 31.96 -18.49
CA GLY A 458 -7.63 33.16 -18.29
C GLY A 458 -8.60 33.07 -17.12
N SER A 459 -8.16 32.46 -16.01
CA SER A 459 -8.94 32.17 -14.80
C SER A 459 -10.20 31.33 -15.05
N ARG A 460 -10.22 30.56 -16.14
CA ARG A 460 -11.27 29.58 -16.43
C ARG A 460 -10.75 28.18 -16.19
N LEU A 461 -11.55 27.36 -15.53
CA LEU A 461 -11.33 25.92 -15.50
C LEU A 461 -11.37 25.41 -16.95
N SER A 462 -10.34 24.68 -17.36
CA SER A 462 -10.24 24.11 -18.69
C SER A 462 -11.31 23.02 -18.86
N SER A 463 -12.44 23.33 -19.48
CA SER A 463 -13.28 22.31 -20.10
C SER A 463 -12.63 21.95 -21.43
N ARG A 464 -12.07 20.73 -21.54
CA ARG A 464 -11.65 20.19 -22.84
C ARG A 464 -12.83 20.09 -23.80
#